data_AF-A0A5K1FPP7-F1
#
_entry.id   AF-A0A5K1FPP7-F1
#
_cell.length_a   1.000
_cell.length_b   1.000
_cell.length_c   1.000
_cell.angle_alpha   90.00
_cell.angle_beta   90.00
_cell.angle_gamma   90.00
#
_symmetry.space_group_name_H-M   'P 1'
#
loop_
_entity.id
_entity.type
_entity.pdbx_description
1 polymer ?
#
loop_
_entity_poly.entity_id
_entity_poly.type
_entity_poly.pdbx_seq_one_letter_code
_entity_poly.pdbx_strand_id
1 'polypeptide(L)'
;HARSWGYTAFVRAYFAFLDEKSCLLAIDDGSQSFQPGLNSVTGRVLTRLERSQSLLDLLLQIKPYSDGMNVTLILEAMDCVVIEIFDVYGGICHGIARVLVGIFNANRQEAVGALQILRKAASQGSRLSEYFEVCREIGVLNASELPAIEQVPADDIEDLERLIYGVSVQKGVMGAGEGSCNGMVEEDEEEEEEEEEEEVGGGEGEGCGSLRDTTTIVTRNWVVFNDDLLTDNERDNSKDHGGSASMGDPFAASLIIPPHVY
;
A
#
# COMPACT_ATOMS: atom_id res chain seq x y z
N HIS A 1 -20.49 -19.08 28.60
CA HIS A 1 -21.17 -18.30 27.53
C HIS A 1 -20.40 -17.07 27.06
N ALA A 2 -19.70 -16.31 27.91
CA ALA A 2 -18.94 -15.13 27.46
C ALA A 2 -17.80 -15.45 26.45
N ARG A 3 -17.08 -16.56 26.63
CA ARG A 3 -15.96 -16.95 25.76
C ARG A 3 -16.36 -17.24 24.30
N SER A 4 -17.55 -17.81 24.05
CA SER A 4 -17.96 -18.19 22.69
C SER A 4 -18.31 -16.98 21.81
N TRP A 5 -18.79 -15.89 22.42
CA TRP A 5 -19.15 -14.68 21.69
C TRP A 5 -17.93 -14.04 21.02
N GLY A 6 -16.80 -13.96 21.72
CA GLY A 6 -15.57 -13.34 21.21
C GLY A 6 -15.04 -14.07 19.97
N TYR A 7 -15.00 -15.41 19.98
CA TYR A 7 -14.65 -16.19 18.80
C TYR A 7 -15.63 -15.99 17.65
N THR A 8 -16.93 -15.96 17.91
CA THR A 8 -17.94 -15.68 16.87
C THR A 8 -17.75 -14.28 16.27
N ALA A 9 -17.47 -13.26 17.08
CA ALA A 9 -17.20 -11.90 16.61
C ALA A 9 -15.94 -11.84 15.74
N PHE A 10 -14.86 -12.49 16.19
CA PHE A 10 -13.61 -12.60 15.43
C PHE A 10 -13.84 -13.24 14.05
N VAL A 11 -14.50 -14.41 14.02
CA VAL A 11 -14.78 -15.13 12.78
C VAL A 11 -15.66 -14.31 11.84
N ARG A 12 -16.65 -13.58 12.37
CA ARG A 12 -17.50 -12.69 11.56
C ARG A 12 -16.71 -11.54 10.94
N ALA A 13 -15.83 -10.90 11.72
CA ALA A 13 -14.97 -9.83 11.21
C ALA A 13 -14.03 -10.35 10.11
N TYR A 14 -13.40 -11.51 10.35
CA TYR A 14 -12.52 -12.16 9.38
C TYR A 14 -13.27 -12.53 8.10
N PHE A 15 -14.47 -13.10 8.22
CA PHE A 15 -15.29 -13.47 7.06
C PHE A 15 -15.75 -12.25 6.26
N ALA A 16 -16.16 -11.16 6.92
CA ALA A 16 -16.54 -9.92 6.24
C ALA A 16 -15.39 -9.34 5.41
N PHE A 17 -14.16 -9.39 5.94
CA PHE A 17 -12.95 -9.04 5.20
C PHE A 17 -12.75 -9.93 3.97
N LEU A 18 -12.82 -11.26 4.13
CA LEU A 18 -12.62 -12.19 3.02
C LEU A 18 -13.66 -12.02 1.90
N ASP A 19 -14.92 -11.80 2.28
CA ASP A 19 -16.02 -11.58 1.34
C ASP A 19 -15.76 -10.32 0.49
N GLU A 20 -15.45 -9.19 1.13
CA GLU A 20 -15.13 -7.95 0.42
C GLU A 20 -13.85 -8.09 -0.43
N LYS A 21 -12.80 -8.75 0.09
CA LYS A 21 -11.56 -9.01 -0.67
C LYS A 21 -11.86 -9.80 -1.94
N SER A 22 -12.71 -10.83 -1.84
CA SER A 22 -13.09 -11.64 -3.01
C SER A 22 -13.85 -10.81 -4.05
N CYS A 23 -14.72 -9.90 -3.62
CA CYS A 23 -15.45 -8.98 -4.50
C CYS A 23 -14.50 -8.03 -5.22
N LEU A 24 -13.50 -7.48 -4.51
CA LEU A 24 -12.48 -6.61 -5.08
C LEU A 24 -11.65 -7.33 -6.15
N LEU A 25 -11.18 -8.54 -5.86
CA LEU A 25 -10.39 -9.34 -6.81
C LEU A 25 -11.19 -9.72 -8.06
N ALA A 26 -12.48 -10.03 -7.92
CA ALA A 26 -13.35 -10.35 -9.06
C ALA A 26 -13.55 -9.17 -10.02
N ILE A 27 -13.42 -7.93 -9.53
CA ILE A 27 -13.48 -6.72 -10.36
C ILE A 27 -12.16 -6.51 -11.12
N ASP A 28 -11.03 -6.79 -10.47
CA ASP A 28 -9.70 -6.64 -11.08
C ASP A 28 -9.44 -7.69 -12.20
N ASP A 29 -10.08 -8.88 -12.16
CA ASP A 29 -9.90 -9.98 -13.12
C ASP A 29 -10.72 -9.86 -14.43
N GLY A 30 -11.43 -8.75 -14.67
CA GLY A 30 -12.02 -8.46 -15.99
C GLY A 30 -13.51 -8.13 -16.03
N SER A 31 -14.15 -7.94 -14.88
CA SER A 31 -15.56 -7.52 -14.82
C SER A 31 -15.66 -6.01 -14.61
N GLN A 32 -15.31 -5.20 -15.62
CA GLN A 32 -15.59 -3.76 -15.58
C GLN A 32 -17.10 -3.51 -15.52
N SER A 33 -17.64 -3.37 -14.31
CA SER A 33 -18.86 -2.58 -14.14
C SER A 33 -18.49 -1.13 -14.39
N PHE A 34 -18.66 -0.71 -15.65
CA PHE A 34 -18.56 0.67 -16.09
C PHE A 34 -19.50 1.51 -15.21
N GLN A 35 -18.96 2.25 -14.25
CA GLN A 35 -19.65 3.37 -13.64
C GLN A 35 -19.68 4.50 -14.68
N PRO A 36 -20.85 4.88 -15.23
CA PRO A 36 -20.93 5.94 -16.22
C PRO A 36 -20.72 7.28 -15.50
N GLY A 37 -19.49 7.80 -15.55
CA GLY A 37 -19.15 9.09 -14.93
C GLY A 37 -17.66 9.30 -14.69
N LEU A 38 -16.88 8.22 -14.57
CA LEU A 38 -15.46 8.27 -14.17
C LEU A 38 -14.58 7.47 -15.15
N ASN A 39 -14.76 7.73 -16.45
CA ASN A 39 -14.01 7.04 -17.52
C ASN A 39 -12.53 7.45 -17.62
N SER A 40 -12.08 8.38 -16.75
CA SER A 40 -10.69 8.80 -16.71
C SER A 40 -9.82 7.77 -15.97
N VAL A 41 -8.52 7.78 -16.25
CA VAL A 41 -7.55 6.93 -15.55
C VAL A 41 -7.53 7.26 -14.06
N THR A 42 -7.54 8.55 -13.69
CA THR A 42 -7.59 9.03 -12.30
C THR A 42 -8.84 8.51 -11.61
N GLY A 43 -9.99 8.62 -12.26
CA GLY A 43 -11.27 8.11 -11.78
C GLY A 43 -11.23 6.66 -11.34
N ARG A 44 -10.75 5.79 -12.22
CA ARG A 44 -10.62 4.35 -11.93
C ARG A 44 -9.70 4.08 -10.74
N VAL A 45 -8.62 4.84 -10.59
CA VAL A 45 -7.72 4.73 -9.43
C VAL A 45 -8.41 5.17 -8.15
N LEU A 46 -9.17 6.27 -8.18
CA LEU A 46 -9.95 6.76 -7.02
C LEU A 46 -10.95 5.70 -6.55
N THR A 47 -11.73 5.09 -7.46
CA THR A 47 -12.68 4.02 -7.10
C THR A 47 -11.98 2.81 -6.49
N ARG A 48 -10.81 2.42 -7.01
CA ARG A 48 -10.04 1.30 -6.45
C ARG A 48 -9.46 1.65 -5.07
N LEU A 49 -9.04 2.89 -4.86
CA LEU A 49 -8.57 3.40 -3.57
C LEU A 49 -9.69 3.40 -2.53
N GLU A 50 -10.90 3.85 -2.87
CA GLU A 50 -12.06 3.83 -1.97
C GLU A 50 -12.39 2.40 -1.48
N ARG A 51 -12.34 1.43 -2.39
CA ARG A 51 -12.49 0.00 -2.08
C ARG A 51 -11.38 -0.50 -1.16
N SER A 52 -10.13 -0.15 -1.48
CA SER A 52 -8.96 -0.55 -0.68
C SER A 52 -9.03 0.04 0.74
N GLN A 53 -9.44 1.30 0.88
CA GLN A 53 -9.66 1.92 2.19
C GLN A 53 -10.79 1.25 2.97
N SER A 54 -11.85 0.81 2.31
CA SER A 54 -12.94 0.06 2.95
C SER A 54 -12.47 -1.33 3.41
N LEU A 55 -11.63 -1.99 2.61
CA LEU A 55 -11.01 -3.26 2.99
C LEU A 55 -10.09 -3.11 4.21
N LEU A 56 -9.31 -2.03 4.27
CA LEU A 56 -8.49 -1.69 5.43
C LEU A 56 -9.33 -1.47 6.69
N ASP A 57 -10.48 -0.81 6.57
CA ASP A 57 -11.41 -0.63 7.70
C ASP A 57 -11.95 -1.97 8.23
N LEU A 58 -12.13 -2.98 7.36
CA LEU A 58 -12.52 -4.33 7.76
C LEU A 58 -11.38 -5.09 8.44
N LEU A 59 -10.16 -5.00 7.90
CA LEU A 59 -8.97 -5.60 8.49
C LEU A 59 -8.72 -5.10 9.91
N LEU A 60 -8.84 -3.79 10.14
CA LEU A 60 -8.70 -3.17 11.46
C LEU A 60 -9.77 -3.61 12.48
N GLN A 61 -10.86 -4.25 12.05
CA GLN A 61 -11.87 -4.84 12.93
C GLN A 61 -11.53 -6.28 13.33
N ILE A 62 -10.56 -6.94 12.69
CA ILE A 62 -10.18 -8.29 13.07
C ILE A 62 -9.24 -8.20 14.26
N LYS A 63 -9.75 -8.53 15.45
CA LYS A 63 -8.97 -8.54 16.69
C LYS A 63 -9.61 -9.43 17.74
N PRO A 64 -8.88 -9.89 18.76
CA PRO A 64 -9.50 -10.54 19.91
C PRO A 64 -10.54 -9.64 20.59
N TYR A 65 -11.71 -10.19 20.88
CA TYR A 65 -12.87 -9.46 21.45
C TYR A 65 -13.17 -9.83 22.91
N SER A 66 -12.39 -10.72 23.51
CA SER A 66 -12.60 -11.21 24.87
C SER A 66 -11.29 -11.69 25.47
N ASP A 67 -11.19 -11.60 26.79
CA ASP A 67 -10.00 -12.02 27.52
C ASP A 67 -9.71 -13.52 27.32
N GLY A 68 -8.43 -13.85 27.20
CA GLY A 68 -7.96 -15.22 27.02
C GLY A 68 -8.20 -15.80 25.61
N MET A 69 -8.43 -14.94 24.61
CA MET A 69 -8.50 -15.34 23.20
C MET A 69 -7.12 -15.41 22.52
N ASN A 70 -6.04 -15.05 23.20
CA ASN A 70 -4.66 -15.07 22.67
C ASN A 70 -4.10 -16.50 22.63
N VAL A 71 -4.84 -17.40 21.98
CA VAL A 71 -4.46 -18.80 21.71
C VAL A 71 -3.75 -18.88 20.37
N THR A 72 -2.92 -19.90 20.16
CA THR A 72 -2.08 -20.06 18.95
C THR A 72 -2.85 -19.81 17.66
N LEU A 73 -4.00 -20.43 17.44
CA LEU A 73 -4.77 -20.26 16.21
C LEU A 73 -5.21 -18.80 15.95
N ILE A 74 -5.54 -18.05 17.01
CA ILE A 74 -5.92 -16.63 16.88
C ILE A 74 -4.68 -15.79 16.57
N LEU A 75 -3.54 -16.07 17.20
CA LEU A 75 -2.30 -15.35 16.93
C LEU A 75 -1.82 -15.57 15.49
N GLU A 76 -1.85 -16.81 15.00
CA GLU A 76 -1.53 -17.13 13.60
C GLU A 76 -2.46 -16.41 12.62
N ALA A 77 -3.77 -16.35 12.92
CA ALA A 77 -4.71 -15.61 12.10
C ALA A 77 -4.44 -14.10 12.13
N MET A 78 -4.05 -13.55 13.28
CA MET A 78 -3.67 -12.15 13.43
C MET A 78 -2.37 -11.83 12.69
N ASP A 79 -1.39 -12.74 12.68
CA ASP A 79 -0.16 -12.60 11.90
C ASP A 79 -0.47 -12.48 10.39
N CYS A 80 -1.38 -13.32 9.87
CA CYS A 80 -1.87 -13.20 8.49
C CYS A 80 -2.56 -11.85 8.24
N VAL A 81 -3.37 -11.37 9.18
CA VAL A 81 -4.06 -10.07 9.07
C VAL A 81 -3.06 -8.92 9.04
N VAL A 82 -2.01 -8.97 9.86
CA VAL A 82 -0.96 -7.94 9.86
C VAL A 82 -0.27 -7.89 8.49
N ILE A 83 0.14 -9.03 7.94
CA ILE A 83 0.75 -9.09 6.59
C ILE A 83 -0.19 -8.44 5.55
N GLU A 84 -1.45 -8.83 5.55
CA GLU A 84 -2.45 -8.30 4.63
C GLU A 84 -2.65 -6.79 4.78
N ILE A 85 -2.64 -6.27 6.01
CA ILE A 85 -2.73 -4.83 6.28
C ILE A 85 -1.59 -4.07 5.60
N PHE A 86 -0.36 -4.60 5.66
CA PHE A 86 0.79 -3.96 5.01
C PHE A 86 0.65 -3.92 3.50
N ASP A 87 0.19 -5.02 2.89
CA ASP A 87 -0.06 -5.06 1.45
C ASP A 87 -1.14 -4.07 1.03
N VAL A 88 -2.26 -4.03 1.75
CA VAL A 88 -3.38 -3.13 1.44
C VAL A 88 -3.00 -1.67 1.66
N TYR A 89 -2.37 -1.33 2.79
CA TYR A 89 -1.99 0.04 3.11
C TYR A 89 -0.86 0.54 2.19
N GLY A 90 0.14 -0.28 1.90
CA GLY A 90 1.17 0.03 0.91
C GLY A 90 0.58 0.29 -0.47
N GLY A 91 -0.44 -0.48 -0.87
CA GLY A 91 -1.23 -0.25 -2.09
C GLY A 91 -2.00 1.07 -2.09
N ILE A 92 -2.56 1.47 -0.93
CA ILE A 92 -3.23 2.76 -0.75
C ILE A 92 -2.23 3.91 -0.93
N CYS A 93 -1.07 3.87 -0.26
CA CYS A 93 -0.04 4.90 -0.38
C CYS A 93 0.46 5.05 -1.82
N HIS A 94 0.74 3.92 -2.50
CA HIS A 94 1.11 3.93 -3.92
C HIS A 94 0.02 4.51 -4.82
N GLY A 95 -1.25 4.17 -4.57
CA GLY A 95 -2.37 4.71 -5.33
C GLY A 95 -2.53 6.23 -5.12
N ILE A 96 -2.35 6.71 -3.88
CA ILE A 96 -2.36 8.15 -3.55
C ILE A 96 -1.25 8.87 -4.32
N ALA A 97 -0.01 8.37 -4.28
CA ALA A 97 1.10 8.96 -5.03
C ALA A 97 0.79 9.07 -6.53
N ARG A 98 0.19 8.03 -7.12
CA ARG A 98 -0.24 8.03 -8.52
C ARG A 98 -1.32 9.08 -8.81
N VAL A 99 -2.28 9.26 -7.90
CA VAL A 99 -3.33 10.28 -8.03
C VAL A 99 -2.74 11.68 -7.96
N LEU A 100 -1.84 11.94 -7.01
CA LEU A 100 -1.19 13.24 -6.84
C LEU A 100 -0.38 13.64 -8.08
N VAL A 101 0.35 12.71 -8.70
CA VAL A 101 1.06 12.96 -9.97
C VAL A 101 0.08 13.35 -11.10
N GLY A 102 -1.12 12.77 -11.12
CA GLY A 102 -2.14 13.02 -12.14
C GLY A 102 -3.09 14.18 -11.85
N ILE A 103 -2.99 14.82 -10.68
CA ILE A 103 -4.06 15.67 -10.15
C ILE A 103 -4.28 16.95 -10.94
N PHE A 104 -3.23 17.49 -11.56
CA PHE A 104 -3.31 18.70 -12.40
C PHE A 104 -4.15 18.50 -13.68
N ASN A 105 -4.30 17.25 -14.12
CA ASN A 105 -5.16 16.89 -15.25
C ASN A 105 -6.56 16.42 -14.81
N ALA A 106 -6.80 16.32 -13.51
CA ALA A 106 -8.05 15.83 -12.95
C ALA A 106 -9.12 16.94 -12.97
N ASN A 107 -10.38 16.54 -13.16
CA ASN A 107 -11.48 17.47 -13.01
C ASN A 107 -11.74 17.78 -11.51
N ARG A 108 -12.52 18.84 -11.23
CA ARG A 108 -12.82 19.25 -9.85
C ARG A 108 -13.41 18.13 -8.99
N GLN A 109 -14.25 17.26 -9.56
CA GLN A 109 -14.86 16.16 -8.80
C GLN A 109 -13.83 15.10 -8.41
N GLU A 110 -12.92 14.77 -9.34
CA GLU A 110 -11.80 13.86 -9.08
C GLU A 110 -10.83 14.42 -8.05
N ALA A 111 -10.53 15.73 -8.10
CA ALA A 111 -9.70 16.39 -7.09
C ALA A 111 -10.35 16.34 -5.70
N VAL A 112 -11.67 16.59 -5.60
CA VAL A 112 -12.42 16.45 -4.35
C VAL A 112 -12.40 15.00 -3.84
N GLY A 113 -12.57 14.02 -4.71
CA GLY A 113 -12.47 12.60 -4.35
C GLY A 113 -11.07 12.22 -3.84
N ALA A 114 -10.02 12.70 -4.51
CA ALA A 114 -8.64 12.51 -4.07
C ALA A 114 -8.42 13.08 -2.66
N LEU A 115 -8.90 14.30 -2.41
CA LEU A 115 -8.79 14.93 -1.09
C LEU A 115 -9.49 14.12 0.02
N GLN A 116 -10.67 13.54 -0.28
CA GLN A 116 -11.36 12.66 0.67
C GLN A 116 -10.54 11.40 0.98
N ILE A 117 -9.92 10.80 -0.04
CA ILE A 117 -9.04 9.64 0.12
C ILE A 117 -7.84 10.00 0.98
N LEU A 118 -7.13 11.11 0.70
CA LEU A 118 -5.96 11.52 1.49
C LEU A 118 -6.32 11.72 2.96
N ARG A 119 -7.40 12.46 3.26
CA ARG A 119 -7.86 12.69 4.64
C ARG A 119 -8.22 11.38 5.34
N LYS A 120 -8.89 10.45 4.64
CA LYS A 120 -9.22 9.14 5.20
C LYS A 120 -7.95 8.30 5.45
N ALA A 121 -6.98 8.33 4.54
CA ALA A 121 -5.72 7.60 4.68
C ALA A 121 -4.89 8.12 5.87
N ALA A 122 -4.86 9.43 6.10
CA ALA A 122 -4.24 10.02 7.30
C ALA A 122 -4.92 9.52 8.60
N SER A 123 -6.26 9.50 8.64
CA SER A 123 -6.99 8.93 9.79
C SER A 123 -6.74 7.43 9.97
N GLN A 124 -6.68 6.67 8.88
CA GLN A 124 -6.40 5.23 8.90
C GLN A 124 -4.97 4.93 9.38
N GLY A 125 -3.98 5.72 9.00
CA GLY A 125 -2.60 5.57 9.49
C GLY A 125 -2.50 5.73 11.02
N SER A 126 -3.21 6.70 11.60
CA SER A 126 -3.29 6.84 13.07
C SER A 126 -3.94 5.62 13.73
N ARG A 127 -5.06 5.14 13.19
CA ARG A 127 -5.76 3.94 13.71
C ARG A 127 -4.90 2.67 13.57
N LEU A 128 -4.12 2.56 12.50
CA LEU A 128 -3.21 1.45 12.31
C LEU A 128 -2.09 1.44 13.36
N SER A 129 -1.59 2.61 13.72
CA SER A 129 -0.56 2.73 14.76
C SER A 129 -1.08 2.17 16.09
N GLU A 130 -2.30 2.56 16.49
CA GLU A 130 -2.97 2.01 17.67
C GLU A 130 -3.23 0.50 17.55
N TYR A 131 -3.65 0.04 16.38
CA TYR A 131 -3.93 -1.37 16.14
C TYR A 131 -2.67 -2.24 16.27
N PHE A 132 -1.51 -1.78 15.79
CA PHE A 132 -0.26 -2.53 15.90
C PHE A 132 0.28 -2.56 17.33
N GLU A 133 0.04 -1.53 18.16
CA GLU A 133 0.34 -1.64 19.59
C GLU A 133 -0.46 -2.78 20.23
N VAL A 134 -1.77 -2.86 19.95
CA VAL A 134 -2.62 -3.96 20.45
C VAL A 134 -2.09 -5.32 19.96
N CYS A 135 -1.66 -5.42 18.71
CA CYS A 135 -1.10 -6.66 18.17
C CYS A 135 0.21 -7.06 18.88
N ARG A 136 1.09 -6.09 19.17
CA ARG A 136 2.31 -6.34 19.97
C ARG A 136 1.97 -6.80 21.38
N GLU A 137 1.01 -6.17 22.06
CA GLU A 137 0.61 -6.51 23.42
C GLU A 137 0.09 -7.94 23.56
N ILE A 138 -0.63 -8.44 22.55
CA ILE A 138 -1.18 -9.81 22.55
C ILE A 138 -0.18 -10.86 22.03
N GLY A 139 1.00 -10.44 21.55
CA GLY A 139 2.08 -11.32 21.09
C GLY A 139 2.01 -11.75 19.62
N VAL A 140 1.45 -10.92 18.74
CA VAL A 140 1.53 -11.12 17.28
C VAL A 140 2.96 -10.83 16.81
N LEU A 141 3.63 -11.80 16.21
CA LEU A 141 5.06 -11.74 15.91
C LEU A 141 5.36 -10.66 14.87
N ASN A 142 4.62 -10.66 13.77
CA ASN A 142 4.84 -9.74 12.66
C ASN A 142 4.67 -8.27 13.09
N ALA A 143 3.77 -7.98 14.05
CA ALA A 143 3.56 -6.62 14.55
C ALA A 143 4.78 -6.05 15.31
N SER A 144 5.72 -6.90 15.73
CA SER A 144 6.94 -6.49 16.44
C SER A 144 8.15 -6.28 15.52
N GLU A 145 8.11 -6.83 14.31
CA GLU A 145 9.23 -6.82 13.35
C GLU A 145 9.06 -5.75 12.26
N LEU A 146 7.85 -5.21 12.12
CA LEU A 146 7.52 -4.32 11.02
C LEU A 146 7.89 -2.85 11.29
N PRO A 147 8.30 -2.10 10.25
CA PRO A 147 8.67 -0.70 10.38
C PRO A 147 7.46 0.17 10.79
N ALA A 148 7.77 1.36 11.29
CA ALA A 148 6.74 2.35 11.61
C ALA A 148 5.92 2.72 10.36
N ILE A 149 4.65 3.02 10.59
CA ILE A 149 3.71 3.38 9.52
C ILE A 149 4.05 4.75 8.99
N GLU A 150 4.29 4.84 7.69
CA GLU A 150 4.42 6.11 6.99
C GLU A 150 3.04 6.76 6.85
N GLN A 151 2.91 7.99 7.35
CA GLN A 151 1.68 8.76 7.31
C GLN A 151 1.58 9.54 6.00
N VAL A 152 0.35 9.81 5.55
CA VAL A 152 0.13 10.77 4.46
C VAL A 152 0.61 12.16 4.89
N PRO A 153 1.49 12.82 4.13
CA PRO A 153 1.98 14.16 4.47
C PRO A 153 0.82 15.17 4.60
N ALA A 154 0.87 16.00 5.65
CA ALA A 154 -0.13 17.05 5.85
C ALA A 154 -0.09 18.09 4.73
N ASP A 155 1.10 18.36 4.19
CA ASP A 155 1.32 19.30 3.10
C ASP A 155 0.58 18.87 1.82
N ASP A 156 0.57 17.57 1.48
CA ASP A 156 -0.17 17.04 0.32
C ASP A 156 -1.68 17.29 0.43
N ILE A 157 -2.22 17.25 1.66
CA ILE A 157 -3.63 17.55 1.94
C ILE A 157 -3.88 19.05 1.77
N GLU A 158 -3.04 19.90 2.35
CA GLU A 158 -3.17 21.36 2.27
C GLU A 158 -3.05 21.85 0.83
N ASP A 159 -2.07 21.35 0.07
CA ASP A 159 -1.84 21.73 -1.32
C ASP A 159 -3.04 21.36 -2.20
N LEU A 160 -3.61 20.17 -1.99
CA LEU A 160 -4.80 19.74 -2.72
C LEU A 160 -6.04 20.56 -2.33
N GLU A 161 -6.19 20.95 -1.06
CA GLU A 161 -7.23 21.88 -0.63
C GLU A 161 -7.08 23.24 -1.30
N ARG A 162 -5.86 23.77 -1.35
CA ARG A 162 -5.56 25.04 -2.02
C ARG A 162 -5.83 24.97 -3.53
N LEU A 163 -5.56 23.84 -4.17
CA LEU A 163 -5.89 23.62 -5.58
C LEU A 163 -7.42 23.63 -5.82
N ILE A 164 -8.21 23.06 -4.92
CA ILE A 164 -9.67 22.95 -5.07
C ILE A 164 -10.39 24.26 -4.70
N TYR A 165 -9.95 24.94 -3.64
CA TYR A 165 -10.65 26.07 -3.03
C TYR A 165 -9.94 27.41 -3.22
N GLY A 166 -8.61 27.41 -3.39
CA GLY A 166 -7.78 28.60 -3.58
C GLY A 166 -7.81 29.20 -4.99
N VAL A 167 -8.39 28.51 -5.98
CA VAL A 167 -8.63 29.07 -7.32
C VAL A 167 -9.90 29.94 -7.30
N SER A 168 -9.84 31.05 -6.58
CA SER A 168 -10.66 32.22 -6.85
C SER A 168 -9.71 33.40 -7.04
N VAL A 169 -9.77 34.02 -8.22
CA VAL A 169 -8.97 35.16 -8.75
C VAL A 169 -7.98 34.77 -9.86
N GLN A 170 -8.52 34.60 -11.08
CA GLN A 170 -8.23 35.39 -12.30
C GLN A 170 -8.71 34.64 -13.55
N LYS A 171 -10.01 34.79 -13.84
CA LYS A 171 -10.47 34.92 -15.23
C LYS A 171 -11.23 36.23 -15.35
N GLY A 172 -10.50 37.32 -15.03
CA GLY A 172 -10.91 38.69 -15.25
C GLY A 172 -10.05 39.26 -16.37
N VAL A 173 -10.70 39.56 -17.48
CA VAL A 173 -10.14 40.30 -18.61
C VAL A 173 -9.53 41.62 -18.12
N MET A 174 -8.25 41.85 -18.42
CA MET A 174 -7.60 43.18 -18.43
C MET A 174 -6.87 43.24 -19.78
N GLY A 175 -7.25 44.05 -20.76
CA GLY A 175 -7.89 45.36 -20.67
C GLY A 175 -6.78 46.39 -20.42
N ALA A 176 -6.27 46.95 -21.51
CA ALA A 176 -5.15 47.89 -21.56
C ALA A 176 -5.32 49.10 -20.62
N GLY A 177 -4.20 49.53 -20.04
CA GLY A 177 -4.08 50.79 -19.29
C GLY A 177 -2.63 51.05 -18.92
N GLU A 178 -1.93 51.76 -19.80
CA GLU A 178 -0.59 52.29 -19.57
C GLU A 178 -0.60 53.36 -18.46
N GLY A 179 0.46 53.41 -17.64
CA GLY A 179 0.65 54.43 -16.62
C GLY A 179 1.96 54.28 -15.84
N SER A 180 3.04 54.79 -16.44
CA SER A 180 4.36 55.12 -15.85
C SER A 180 4.26 55.79 -14.46
N CYS A 181 5.12 55.60 -13.46
CA CYS A 181 6.57 55.82 -13.45
C CYS A 181 7.26 55.39 -12.11
N ASN A 182 8.53 54.99 -12.24
CA ASN A 182 9.74 55.17 -11.39
C ASN A 182 9.78 54.86 -9.87
N GLY A 183 10.61 53.86 -9.53
CA GLY A 183 11.94 54.11 -8.93
C GLY A 183 12.13 53.78 -7.44
N MET A 184 12.86 52.70 -7.14
CA MET A 184 14.17 52.75 -6.47
C MET A 184 14.76 51.33 -6.34
N VAL A 185 16.05 51.26 -6.62
CA VAL A 185 16.95 50.11 -6.45
C VAL A 185 17.40 50.11 -5.00
N GLU A 186 17.31 48.97 -4.32
CA GLU A 186 18.24 48.61 -3.25
C GLU A 186 18.71 47.18 -3.56
N GLU A 187 19.98 47.11 -3.96
CA GLU A 187 20.79 45.89 -4.00
C GLU A 187 21.26 45.66 -2.56
N ASP A 188 20.88 44.55 -1.95
CA ASP A 188 21.58 44.02 -0.78
C ASP A 188 22.16 42.66 -1.17
N GLU A 189 23.48 42.69 -1.33
CA GLU A 189 24.36 41.53 -1.35
C GLU A 189 24.54 41.05 0.09
N GLU A 190 24.20 39.81 0.42
CA GLU A 190 24.69 39.14 1.62
C GLU A 190 25.32 37.79 1.25
N GLU A 191 26.65 37.87 1.32
CA GLU A 191 27.77 36.94 1.41
C GLU A 191 27.50 35.44 1.70
N GLU A 192 28.21 34.62 0.91
CA GLU A 192 28.47 33.20 1.14
C GLU A 192 29.52 33.05 2.26
N GLU A 193 29.21 32.31 3.34
CA GLU A 193 30.23 31.79 4.26
C GLU A 193 30.49 30.31 3.96
N GLU A 194 31.69 30.04 3.45
CA GLU A 194 32.32 28.73 3.36
C GLU A 194 32.85 28.34 4.76
N GLU A 195 32.38 27.23 5.34
CA GLU A 195 33.04 26.62 6.49
C GLU A 195 34.08 25.60 5.99
N GLU A 196 35.36 25.95 6.18
CA GLU A 196 36.52 25.09 5.97
C GLU A 196 36.64 23.99 7.04
N GLU A 197 37.27 22.90 6.61
CA GLU A 197 37.63 21.71 7.38
C GLU A 197 38.69 22.00 8.46
N GLU A 198 38.50 21.47 9.67
CA GLU A 198 39.62 21.22 10.60
C GLU A 198 39.77 19.72 10.90
N GLU A 199 40.88 19.15 10.43
CA GLU A 199 41.51 17.97 11.00
C GLU A 199 42.22 18.32 12.32
N VAL A 200 41.92 17.61 13.40
CA VAL A 200 42.87 17.43 14.52
C VAL A 200 42.86 15.97 14.96
N GLY A 201 44.02 15.33 14.86
CA GLY A 201 44.23 13.94 15.21
C GLY A 201 44.49 13.66 16.70
N GLY A 202 44.35 12.38 17.03
CA GLY A 202 45.23 11.66 17.97
C GLY A 202 44.90 11.74 19.46
N GLY A 203 44.28 10.68 20.00
CA GLY A 203 44.22 10.40 21.43
C GLY A 203 43.56 9.06 21.76
N GLU A 204 44.37 8.06 22.08
CA GLU A 204 43.98 6.71 22.50
C GLU A 204 43.30 6.68 23.88
N GLY A 205 42.32 5.78 24.10
CA GLY A 205 41.74 5.54 25.43
C GLY A 205 40.46 4.70 25.47
N GLU A 206 40.62 3.37 25.38
CA GLU A 206 39.86 2.29 26.05
C GLU A 206 38.32 2.37 26.24
N GLY A 207 37.60 1.57 25.44
CA GLY A 207 36.64 0.58 25.95
C GLY A 207 35.14 0.91 26.01
N CYS A 208 34.35 0.41 25.05
CA CYS A 208 33.04 -0.24 25.31
C CYS A 208 32.45 -0.90 24.03
N GLY A 209 32.08 -2.18 24.13
CA GLY A 209 30.99 -2.88 23.41
C GLY A 209 30.71 -2.60 21.93
N SER A 210 31.18 -3.49 21.05
CA SER A 210 30.86 -3.62 19.63
C SER A 210 29.35 -3.61 19.31
N LEU A 211 28.82 -2.48 18.84
CA LEU A 211 27.65 -2.44 17.95
C LEU A 211 28.18 -2.72 16.53
N ARG A 212 27.69 -3.76 15.87
CA ARG A 212 27.99 -3.98 14.45
C ARG A 212 27.14 -3.01 13.64
N ASP A 213 27.76 -1.95 13.15
CA ASP A 213 27.22 -1.12 12.08
C ASP A 213 27.04 -1.99 10.83
N THR A 214 25.79 -2.23 10.45
CA THR A 214 25.47 -2.72 9.11
C THR A 214 25.05 -1.54 8.25
N THR A 215 26.01 -0.97 7.52
CA THR A 215 25.73 0.01 6.47
C THR A 215 25.19 -0.72 5.24
N THR A 216 23.93 -0.47 4.88
CA THR A 216 23.35 -0.99 3.63
C THR A 216 23.61 -0.01 2.51
N ILE A 217 24.48 -0.37 1.57
CA ILE A 217 24.72 0.39 0.33
C ILE A 217 23.71 -0.07 -0.73
N VAL A 218 22.78 0.80 -1.09
CA VAL A 218 21.83 0.56 -2.19
C VAL A 218 22.46 1.03 -3.50
N THR A 219 23.05 0.11 -4.27
CA THR A 219 23.48 0.38 -5.65
C THR A 219 22.30 0.35 -6.62
N ARG A 220 22.19 1.35 -7.51
CA ARG A 220 21.11 1.51 -8.51
C ARG A 220 21.18 0.53 -9.70
N ASN A 221 21.93 -0.57 -9.60
CA ASN A 221 21.96 -1.61 -10.61
C ASN A 221 21.23 -2.84 -10.11
N TRP A 222 20.21 -3.24 -10.87
CA TRP A 222 19.47 -4.48 -10.65
C TRP A 222 20.39 -5.69 -10.75
N VAL A 223 20.46 -6.50 -9.69
CA VAL A 223 21.08 -7.82 -9.74
C VAL A 223 20.07 -8.76 -10.40
N VAL A 224 20.39 -9.25 -11.59
CA VAL A 224 19.64 -10.32 -12.24
C VAL A 224 20.06 -11.62 -11.58
N PHE A 225 19.15 -12.26 -10.85
CA PHE A 225 19.34 -13.63 -10.40
C PHE A 225 19.13 -14.53 -11.63
N ASN A 226 20.18 -15.24 -12.05
CA ASN A 226 19.98 -16.35 -12.97
C ASN A 226 19.34 -17.49 -12.18
N ASP A 227 18.08 -17.80 -12.50
CA ASP A 227 17.43 -19.04 -12.07
C ASP A 227 18.16 -20.22 -12.72
N ASP A 228 19.14 -20.78 -12.01
CA ASP A 228 19.78 -22.03 -12.39
C ASP A 228 18.82 -23.20 -12.11
N LEU A 229 17.87 -23.38 -13.05
CA LEU A 229 17.13 -24.63 -13.24
C LEU A 229 18.14 -25.73 -13.58
N LEU A 230 18.37 -26.62 -12.62
CA LEU A 230 19.01 -27.92 -12.84
C LEU A 230 18.23 -28.68 -13.92
N THR A 231 18.77 -28.67 -15.13
CA THR A 231 18.39 -29.60 -16.20
C THR A 231 19.44 -30.70 -16.24
N ASP A 232 19.24 -31.72 -15.41
CA ASP A 232 19.98 -32.98 -15.55
C ASP A 232 19.49 -33.67 -16.81
N ASN A 233 20.29 -33.53 -17.87
CA ASN A 233 20.10 -34.17 -19.16
C ASN A 233 21.24 -35.18 -19.37
N GLU A 234 21.23 -36.26 -18.61
CA GLU A 234 22.04 -37.43 -18.93
C GLU A 234 21.28 -38.31 -19.92
N ARG A 235 21.80 -38.31 -21.15
CA ARG A 235 21.48 -39.27 -22.20
C ARG A 235 21.93 -40.65 -21.73
N ASP A 236 21.01 -41.60 -21.69
CA ASP A 236 21.40 -42.98 -21.92
C ASP A 236 20.45 -43.67 -22.90
N ASN A 237 21.07 -44.31 -23.88
CA ASN A 237 20.46 -44.81 -25.10
C ASN A 237 20.26 -46.32 -24.95
N SER A 238 19.01 -46.78 -24.84
CA SER A 238 18.70 -48.19 -25.06
C SER A 238 17.27 -48.38 -25.58
N LYS A 239 17.20 -49.02 -26.74
CA LYS A 239 16.01 -49.52 -27.45
C LYS A 239 15.20 -50.47 -26.56
N ASP A 240 13.88 -50.35 -26.53
CA ASP A 240 12.98 -51.30 -27.21
C ASP A 240 11.47 -51.04 -26.97
N HIS A 241 10.71 -51.21 -28.06
CA HIS A 241 9.35 -51.76 -28.18
C HIS A 241 8.15 -51.17 -27.39
N GLY A 242 7.27 -50.49 -28.15
CA GLY A 242 5.85 -50.88 -28.30
C GLY A 242 4.88 -50.58 -27.16
N GLY A 243 4.06 -49.53 -27.33
CA GLY A 243 2.86 -49.33 -26.52
C GLY A 243 2.23 -47.95 -26.68
N SER A 244 1.30 -47.81 -27.62
CA SER A 244 0.47 -46.61 -27.78
C SER A 244 -0.53 -46.52 -26.61
N ALA A 245 -0.18 -45.79 -25.55
CA ALA A 245 -1.12 -45.38 -24.52
C ALA A 245 -1.55 -43.93 -24.77
N SER A 246 -2.80 -43.77 -25.22
CA SER A 246 -3.49 -42.49 -25.32
C SER A 246 -3.59 -41.86 -23.93
N MET A 247 -2.86 -40.76 -23.70
CA MET A 247 -2.93 -39.99 -22.47
C MET A 247 -4.26 -39.22 -22.46
N GLY A 248 -5.25 -39.77 -21.75
CA GLY A 248 -6.54 -39.13 -21.56
C GLY A 248 -6.39 -37.81 -20.84
N ASP A 249 -7.14 -36.81 -21.29
CA ASP A 249 -7.24 -35.49 -20.66
C ASP A 249 -7.65 -35.64 -19.17
N PRO A 250 -6.83 -35.18 -18.22
CA PRO A 250 -7.12 -35.30 -16.79
C PRO A 250 -8.32 -34.45 -16.33
N PHE A 251 -8.87 -33.58 -17.17
CA PHE A 251 -10.01 -32.72 -16.84
C PHE A 251 -11.36 -33.21 -17.38
N ALA A 252 -11.41 -34.35 -18.10
CA ALA A 252 -12.65 -34.87 -18.68
C ALA A 252 -13.73 -35.21 -17.62
N ALA A 253 -13.35 -35.46 -16.37
CA ALA A 253 -14.28 -35.76 -15.28
C ALA A 253 -15.02 -34.53 -14.73
N SER A 254 -14.60 -33.31 -15.05
CA SER A 254 -15.22 -32.06 -14.55
C SER A 254 -16.41 -31.56 -15.37
N LEU A 255 -16.74 -32.20 -16.50
CA LEU A 255 -17.85 -31.78 -17.38
C LEU A 255 -19.17 -32.53 -17.12
N ILE A 256 -19.25 -33.36 -16.08
CA ILE A 256 -20.48 -34.08 -15.73
C ILE A 256 -21.33 -33.18 -14.82
N ILE A 257 -22.27 -32.45 -15.42
CA ILE A 257 -23.33 -31.73 -14.71
C ILE A 257 -24.38 -32.76 -14.25
N PRO A 258 -24.66 -32.91 -12.95
CA PRO A 258 -25.73 -33.81 -12.49
C PRO A 258 -27.11 -33.26 -12.88
N PRO A 259 -28.07 -34.12 -13.24
CA PRO A 259 -29.39 -33.67 -13.68
C PRO A 259 -30.19 -33.07 -12.51
N HIS A 260 -30.86 -31.95 -12.77
CA HIS A 260 -31.82 -31.33 -11.87
C HIS A 260 -32.97 -32.30 -11.56
N VAL A 261 -33.19 -32.54 -10.28
CA VAL A 261 -34.40 -33.21 -9.79
C VAL A 261 -35.49 -32.13 -9.66
N TYR A 262 -36.57 -32.31 -10.42
CA TYR A 262 -37.83 -31.54 -10.30
C TYR A 262 -38.57 -31.88 -9.01
#